data_AF-A0A2X4TGF8-F1
#
_entry.id   AF-A0A2X4TGF8-F1
#
_cell.length_a   1.000
_cell.length_b   1.000
_cell.length_c   1.000
_cell.angle_alpha   90.00
_cell.angle_beta   90.00
_cell.angle_gamma   90.00
#
_symmetry.space_group_name_H-M   'P 1'
#
loop_
_entity.id
_entity.type
_entity.pdbx_description
1 polymer ?
#
loop_
_entity_poly.entity_id
_entity_poly.type
_entity_poly.pdbx_seq_one_letter_code
_entity_poly.pdbx_strand_id
1 'polypeptide(L)' 'MEARDNTERHRQRQQKLKTQVDSRVAAATVKKGVLIVFTGNGKGKSTAAFAP' A
#
# COMPACT_ATOMS: atom_id res chain seq x y z
N MET A 1 -29.97 11.63 5.53
CA MET A 1 -29.82 10.17 5.73
C MET A 1 -28.74 9.55 4.83
N GLU A 2 -28.34 10.19 3.73
CA GLU A 2 -27.39 9.68 2.71
C GLU A 2 -25.91 9.58 3.17
N ALA A 3 -25.44 10.48 4.03
CA ALA A 3 -24.03 10.51 4.45
C ALA A 3 -23.59 9.25 5.24
N ARG A 4 -24.50 8.64 6.00
CA ARG A 4 -24.20 7.42 6.78
C ARG A 4 -24.12 6.18 5.89
N ASP A 5 -24.97 6.09 4.85
CA ASP A 5 -24.96 5.00 3.88
C ASP A 5 -23.67 5.02 3.03
N ASN A 6 -23.21 6.20 2.63
CA ASN A 6 -21.94 6.34 1.92
C ASN A 6 -20.75 5.87 2.77
N THR A 7 -20.69 6.29 4.04
CA THR A 7 -19.64 5.88 4.99
C THR A 7 -19.62 4.36 5.20
N GLU A 8 -20.79 3.73 5.33
CA GLU A 8 -20.88 2.29 5.53
C GLU A 8 -20.44 1.51 4.28
N ARG A 9 -20.88 1.94 3.09
CA ARG A 9 -20.39 1.36 1.82
C ARG A 9 -18.88 1.57 1.63
N HIS A 10 -18.33 2.70 2.05
CA HIS A 10 -16.88 2.93 2.06
C HIS A 10 -16.17 1.99 3.03
N ARG A 11 -16.67 1.85 4.26
CA ARG A 11 -16.13 0.94 5.27
C ARG A 11 -16.09 -0.50 4.77
N GLN A 12 -17.17 -0.98 4.17
CA GLN A 12 -17.23 -2.33 3.61
C GLN A 12 -16.22 -2.55 2.47
N ARG A 13 -16.01 -1.55 1.61
CA ARG A 13 -15.00 -1.60 0.54
C ARG A 13 -13.58 -1.65 1.11
N GLN A 14 -13.29 -0.82 2.11
CA GLN A 14 -12.00 -0.81 2.80
C GLN A 14 -11.73 -2.13 3.51
N GLN A 15 -12.75 -2.73 4.14
CA GLN A 15 -12.63 -4.04 4.78
C GLN A 15 -12.27 -5.14 3.78
N LYS A 16 -12.89 -5.14 2.60
CA LYS A 16 -12.57 -6.10 1.53
C LYS A 16 -11.13 -5.94 1.03
N LEU A 17 -10.68 -4.70 0.82
CA LEU A 17 -9.30 -4.40 0.43
C LEU A 17 -8.30 -4.86 1.49
N LYS A 18 -8.60 -4.57 2.76
CA LYS A 18 -7.77 -4.98 3.89
C LYS A 18 -7.60 -6.50 3.94
N THR A 19 -8.68 -7.26 3.81
CA THR A 19 -8.61 -8.73 3.80
C THR A 19 -7.70 -9.26 2.66
N GLN A 20 -7.76 -8.65 1.47
CA GLN A 20 -6.89 -9.05 0.35
C GLN A 20 -5.42 -8.72 0.61
N VAL A 21 -5.14 -7.55 1.19
CA VAL A 21 -3.78 -7.14 1.57
C VAL A 21 -3.23 -8.08 2.64
N ASP A 22 -4.01 -8.33 3.70
CA ASP A 22 -3.62 -9.21 4.80
C ASP A 22 -3.29 -10.63 4.28
N SER A 23 -4.09 -11.15 3.35
CA SER A 23 -3.83 -12.45 2.70
C SER A 23 -2.52 -12.46 1.91
N ARG A 24 -2.21 -11.39 1.16
CA ARG A 24 -0.94 -11.27 0.41
C ARG A 24 0.27 -11.16 1.33
N VAL A 25 0.13 -10.43 2.44
CA VAL A 25 1.17 -10.32 3.46
C VAL A 25 1.43 -11.68 4.11
N ALA A 26 0.38 -12.40 4.49
CA ALA A 26 0.51 -13.74 5.09
C ALA A 26 1.17 -14.75 4.13
N ALA A 27 0.91 -14.66 2.83
CA ALA A 27 1.55 -15.51 1.82
C ALA A 27 3.03 -15.15 1.57
N ALA A 28 3.46 -13.93 1.88
CA ALA A 28 4.83 -13.45 1.65
C ALA A 28 5.80 -13.92 2.75
N THR A 29 6.00 -15.24 2.87
CA THR A 29 6.80 -15.87 3.94
C THR A 29 8.31 -15.91 3.66
N VAL A 30 8.72 -15.67 2.42
CA VAL A 30 10.13 -15.78 1.99
C VAL A 30 10.96 -14.63 2.54
N LYS A 31 12.00 -14.97 3.32
CA LYS A 31 13.00 -14.02 3.81
C LYS A 31 14.17 -13.93 2.83
N LYS A 32 14.39 -12.75 2.27
CA LYS A 32 15.49 -12.47 1.33
C LYS A 32 15.86 -10.99 1.33
N GLY A 33 17.09 -10.68 0.91
CA GLY A 33 17.47 -9.31 0.59
C GLY A 33 16.69 -8.78 -0.61
N VAL A 34 16.45 -7.47 -0.64
CA VAL A 34 15.81 -6.76 -1.75
C VAL A 34 16.71 -5.62 -2.22
N LEU A 35 16.77 -5.40 -3.53
CA LEU A 35 17.43 -4.26 -4.16
C LEU A 35 16.38 -3.44 -4.90
N ILE A 36 16.22 -2.16 -4.52
CA ILE A 36 15.26 -1.24 -5.12
C ILE A 36 16.05 -0.14 -5.83
N VAL A 37 15.76 0.10 -7.11
CA VAL A 37 16.46 1.08 -7.93
C VAL A 37 15.51 2.23 -8.28
N PHE A 38 15.84 3.43 -7.80
CA PHE A 38 15.15 4.68 -8.18
C PHE A 38 15.93 5.36 -9.32
N THR A 39 15.32 5.49 -10.50
CA THR A 39 15.98 6.00 -11.72
C THR A 39 15.14 7.07 -12.44
N GLY A 40 15.66 7.62 -13.54
CA GLY A 40 15.04 8.66 -14.37
C GLY A 40 15.59 10.08 -14.12
N ASN A 41 15.24 11.04 -14.99
CA ASN A 41 15.79 12.40 -14.92
C ASN A 41 15.05 13.32 -13.93
N GLY A 42 13.96 12.85 -13.31
CA GLY A 42 13.14 13.64 -12.37
C GLY A 42 13.82 13.92 -11.02
N LYS A 43 13.30 14.92 -10.31
CA LYS A 43 13.66 15.20 -8.92
C LYS A 43 13.04 14.13 -7.99
N GLY A 44 13.70 13.85 -6.86
CA GLY A 44 13.14 12.97 -5.82
C GLY A 44 13.73 11.56 -5.72
N LYS A 45 14.63 11.14 -6.62
CA LYS A 45 15.31 9.83 -6.55
C LYS A 45 16.03 9.62 -5.21
N SER A 46 16.87 10.58 -4.83
CA SER A 46 17.62 10.51 -3.56
C SER A 46 16.70 10.63 -2.36
N THR A 47 15.67 11.48 -2.44
CA THR A 47 14.66 11.63 -1.38
C THR A 47 13.89 10.33 -1.13
N ALA A 48 13.52 9.60 -2.18
CA ALA A 48 12.84 8.29 -2.06
C ALA A 48 13.78 7.19 -1.54
N ALA A 49 15.07 7.25 -1.89
CA ALA A 49 16.06 6.29 -1.45
C ALA A 49 16.42 6.44 0.04
N PHE A 50 16.49 7.68 0.53
CA PHE A 50 17.04 7.94 1.86
C PHE A 50 16.00 8.44 2.88
N ALA A 51 14.92 9.09 2.43
CA ALA A 51 14.07 9.97 3.25
C ALA A 51 14.90 11.04 4.01
N PRO A 52 14.47 12.31 4.10
CA PRO A 52 15.03 13.20 5.10
C PRO A 52 14.62 12.76 6.52
#